data_AF-A0A9Q0RD42-F1
#
_entry.id   AF-A0A9Q0RD42-F1
#
_cell.length_a   1.000
_cell.length_b   1.000
_cell.length_c   1.000
_cell.angle_alpha   90.00
_cell.angle_beta   90.00
_cell.angle_gamma   90.00
#
_symmetry.space_group_name_H-M   'P 1'
#
loop_
_entity.id
_entity.type
_entity.pdbx_description
1 polymer ?
#
loop_
_entity_poly.entity_id
_entity_poly.type
_entity_poly.pdbx_seq_one_letter_code
_entity_poly.pdbx_strand_id
1 'polypeptide(L)'
;MRSELYRGMFLSVTNDKSNKVTDYSELSNKSFQIFEYWIYSNQIKNEIEITQEIIDEIQIGIDYFQLNQTNPNLFDLLINKFNNQNQEKKEKEQNQSKMKQQKENCFIF
;
A
#
# COMPACT_ATOMS: atom_id res chain seq x y z
N MET A 1 9.93 -12.64 6.86
CA MET A 1 10.78 -11.75 6.06
C MET A 1 11.47 -10.75 6.99
N ARG A 2 12.69 -10.32 6.72
CA ARG A 2 13.47 -9.44 7.63
C ARG A 2 14.25 -8.41 6.80
N SER A 3 14.31 -7.15 7.24
CA SER A 3 15.16 -6.12 6.64
C SER A 3 16.56 -6.18 7.26
N GLU A 4 17.57 -6.45 6.44
CA GLU A 4 18.97 -6.45 6.88
C GLU A 4 19.47 -5.05 7.22
N LEU A 5 18.93 -4.01 6.56
CA LEU A 5 19.22 -2.61 6.92
C LEU A 5 18.77 -2.31 8.35
N TYR A 6 17.50 -2.57 8.68
CA TYR A 6 17.00 -2.30 10.03
C TYR A 6 17.70 -3.17 11.08
N ARG A 7 18.00 -4.43 10.76
CA ARG A 7 18.84 -5.28 11.63
C ARG A 7 20.20 -4.64 11.90
N GLY A 8 20.86 -4.13 10.85
CA GLY A 8 22.15 -3.44 10.96
C GLY A 8 22.05 -2.16 11.79
N MET A 9 20.98 -1.36 11.61
CA MET A 9 20.73 -0.17 12.41
C MET A 9 20.55 -0.53 13.89
N PHE A 10 19.67 -1.47 14.24
CA PHE A 10 19.49 -1.87 15.64
C PHE A 10 20.77 -2.42 16.28
N LEU A 11 21.60 -3.15 15.51
CA LEU A 11 22.88 -3.66 16.00
C LEU A 11 23.97 -2.57 16.12
N SER A 12 23.86 -1.46 15.40
CA SER A 12 24.82 -0.34 15.48
C SER A 12 24.43 0.73 16.51
N VAL A 13 23.17 0.78 16.93
CA VAL A 13 22.65 1.70 17.97
C VAL A 13 23.14 1.31 19.38
N THR A 14 24.02 0.31 19.53
CA THR A 14 24.57 -0.15 20.83
C THR A 14 25.24 0.94 21.68
N ASN A 15 25.49 2.14 21.14
CA ASN A 15 26.06 3.28 21.88
C ASN A 15 25.06 4.38 22.26
N ASP A 16 23.86 4.41 21.68
CA ASP A 16 22.83 5.39 22.02
C ASP A 16 21.64 4.64 22.63
N LYS A 17 21.40 4.80 23.93
CA LYS A 17 20.41 4.01 24.72
C LYS A 17 18.95 4.12 24.22
N SER A 18 18.72 4.87 23.16
CA SER A 18 17.46 4.86 22.43
C SER A 18 17.36 3.53 21.68
N ASN A 19 16.52 2.59 22.12
CA ASN A 19 16.17 1.39 21.36
C ASN A 19 15.32 1.75 20.11
N LYS A 20 15.74 2.75 19.34
CA LYS A 20 15.01 3.42 18.27
C LYS A 20 15.92 3.53 17.06
N VAL A 21 15.33 3.40 15.89
CA VAL A 21 15.96 3.62 14.60
C VAL A 21 15.20 4.74 13.90
N THR A 22 15.90 5.54 13.11
CA THR A 22 15.26 6.58 12.31
C THR A 22 14.63 5.94 11.09
N ASP A 23 13.34 6.19 10.88
CA ASP A 23 12.63 5.70 9.70
C ASP A 23 13.01 6.48 8.44
N TYR A 24 12.79 5.84 7.29
CA TYR A 24 13.04 6.45 5.99
C TYR A 24 11.99 7.53 5.69
N SER A 25 12.43 8.79 5.65
CA SER A 25 11.55 9.96 5.55
C SER A 25 10.82 10.11 4.21
N GLU A 26 11.24 9.39 3.18
CA GLU A 26 10.63 9.44 1.85
C GLU A 26 9.40 8.52 1.73
N LEU A 27 9.09 7.73 2.75
CA LEU A 27 7.86 6.95 2.81
C LEU A 27 6.77 7.71 3.55
N SER A 28 5.59 7.78 2.93
CA SER A 28 4.40 8.22 3.64
C SER A 28 4.04 7.23 4.76
N ASN A 29 3.31 7.71 5.77
CA ASN A 29 2.82 6.86 6.86
C ASN A 29 1.97 5.69 6.33
N LYS A 30 1.20 5.89 5.25
CA LYS A 30 0.42 4.81 4.63
C LYS A 30 1.31 3.72 4.04
N SER A 31 2.34 4.10 3.29
CA SER A 31 3.31 3.16 2.73
C SER A 31 4.04 2.38 3.83
N PHE A 32 4.39 3.06 4.93
CA PHE A 32 5.00 2.43 6.09
C PHE A 32 4.07 1.41 6.78
N GLN A 33 2.79 1.73 6.96
CA GLN A 33 1.80 0.80 7.51
C GLN A 33 1.58 -0.43 6.64
N ILE A 34 1.66 -0.27 5.31
CA ILE A 34 1.59 -1.40 4.39
C ILE A 34 2.82 -2.30 4.58
N PHE A 35 4.02 -1.71 4.63
CA PHE A 35 5.25 -2.46 4.89
C PHE A 35 5.18 -3.24 6.19
N GLU A 36 4.84 -2.55 7.29
CA GLU A 36 4.74 -3.16 8.61
C GLU A 36 3.77 -4.35 8.58
N TYR A 37 2.55 -4.13 8.09
CA TYR A 37 1.54 -5.18 8.08
C TYR A 37 1.95 -6.35 7.18
N TRP A 38 2.49 -6.07 5.99
CA TRP A 38 2.91 -7.11 5.08
C TRP A 38 4.12 -7.89 5.59
N ILE A 39 5.09 -7.25 6.24
CA ILE A 39 6.24 -7.93 6.85
C ILE A 39 5.78 -8.96 7.89
N TYR A 40 4.75 -8.64 8.67
CA TYR A 40 4.23 -9.53 9.72
C TYR A 40 3.19 -10.54 9.24
N SER A 41 2.39 -10.21 8.22
CA SER A 41 1.24 -11.03 7.81
C SER A 41 1.33 -11.62 6.41
N ASN A 42 2.29 -11.17 5.58
CA ASN A 42 2.36 -11.42 4.14
C ASN A 42 1.07 -11.03 3.38
N GLN A 43 0.26 -10.13 3.93
CA GLN A 43 -0.98 -9.64 3.33
C GLN A 43 -0.99 -8.11 3.29
N ILE A 44 -1.97 -7.53 2.59
CA ILE A 44 -2.24 -6.09 2.59
C ILE A 44 -3.57 -5.88 3.31
N LYS A 45 -3.64 -4.92 4.25
CA LYS A 45 -4.90 -4.59 4.93
C LYS A 45 -5.94 -4.13 3.92
N ASN A 46 -7.16 -4.67 3.98
CA ASN A 46 -8.23 -4.32 3.03
C ASN A 46 -8.63 -2.83 3.08
N GLU A 47 -8.57 -2.21 4.25
CA GLU A 47 -9.02 -0.83 4.48
C GLU A 47 -8.12 0.26 3.87
N ILE A 48 -6.88 -0.07 3.51
CA ILE A 48 -5.95 0.92 2.95
C ILE A 48 -6.26 1.14 1.46
N GLU A 49 -6.60 2.36 1.08
CA GLU A 49 -6.67 2.74 -0.33
C GLU A 49 -5.27 2.69 -0.94
N ILE A 50 -5.12 1.96 -2.04
CA ILE A 50 -3.85 1.87 -2.77
C ILE A 50 -3.93 2.88 -3.92
N THR A 51 -2.93 3.74 -4.00
CA THR A 51 -2.74 4.69 -5.11
C THR A 51 -1.46 4.35 -5.86
N GLN A 52 -1.27 4.92 -7.05
CA GLN A 52 -0.02 4.76 -7.80
C GLN A 52 1.19 5.29 -7.00
N GLU A 53 1.03 6.44 -6.33
CA GLU A 53 2.06 7.03 -5.48
C GLU A 53 2.51 6.07 -4.36
N ILE A 54 1.57 5.36 -3.73
CA ILE A 54 1.89 4.34 -2.70
C ILE A 54 2.69 3.19 -3.31
N ILE A 55 2.35 2.75 -4.53
CA ILE A 55 3.08 1.68 -5.22
C ILE A 55 4.51 2.14 -5.52
N ASP A 56 4.67 3.37 -6.00
CA ASP A 56 5.97 3.95 -6.32
C ASP A 56 6.83 4.14 -5.06
N GLU A 57 6.25 4.65 -3.96
CA GLU A 57 6.90 4.76 -2.65
C GLU A 57 7.34 3.38 -2.12
N ILE A 58 6.49 2.36 -2.23
CA ILE A 58 6.83 0.99 -1.81
C ILE A 58 7.97 0.42 -2.66
N GLN A 59 8.08 0.74 -3.94
CA GLN A 59 9.24 0.36 -4.76
C GLN A 59 10.54 0.93 -4.20
N ILE A 60 10.56 2.22 -3.91
CA ILE A 60 11.74 2.87 -3.32
C ILE A 60 12.05 2.26 -1.94
N GLY A 61 11.02 2.03 -1.11
CA GLY A 61 11.17 1.45 0.21
C GLY A 61 11.71 0.02 0.19
N ILE A 62 11.30 -0.82 -0.77
CA ILE A 62 11.82 -2.19 -0.92
C ILE A 62 13.33 -2.16 -1.16
N ASP A 63 13.76 -1.33 -2.10
CA ASP A 63 15.17 -1.17 -2.45
C ASP A 63 15.98 -0.62 -1.28
N TYR A 64 15.46 0.41 -0.61
CA TYR A 64 16.11 1.02 0.56
C TYR A 64 16.27 0.02 1.71
N PHE A 65 15.20 -0.69 2.08
CA PHE A 65 15.21 -1.67 3.17
C PHE A 65 15.85 -3.02 2.79
N GLN A 66 16.32 -3.16 1.55
CA GLN A 66 16.95 -4.37 1.01
C GLN A 66 16.04 -5.61 1.13
N LEU A 67 14.74 -5.43 0.90
CA LEU A 67 13.72 -6.47 1.04
C LEU A 67 13.60 -7.38 -0.21
N ASN A 68 14.31 -7.03 -1.29
CA ASN A 68 14.28 -7.65 -2.60
C ASN A 68 14.77 -9.11 -2.57
N GLN A 69 15.68 -9.41 -1.64
CA GLN A 69 16.34 -10.71 -1.56
C GLN A 69 15.48 -11.78 -0.87
N THR A 70 14.33 -11.40 -0.29
CA THR A 70 13.59 -12.26 0.65
C THR A 70 12.08 -12.32 0.42
N ASN A 71 11.53 -11.83 -0.72
CA ASN A 71 10.09 -11.60 -0.82
C ASN A 71 9.25 -12.25 -1.91
N PRO A 72 8.06 -12.80 -1.53
CA PRO A 72 6.98 -13.14 -2.45
C PRO A 72 6.10 -11.92 -2.76
N ASN A 73 5.97 -11.58 -4.05
CA ASN A 73 4.83 -10.93 -4.70
C ASN A 73 4.07 -9.78 -3.98
N LEU A 74 4.69 -8.90 -3.18
CA LEU A 74 4.02 -7.69 -2.64
C LEU A 74 3.45 -6.83 -3.76
N PHE A 75 4.23 -6.65 -4.83
CA PHE A 75 3.78 -5.88 -5.99
C PHE A 75 2.54 -6.47 -6.62
N ASP A 76 2.48 -7.79 -6.81
CA ASP A 76 1.28 -8.42 -7.36
C ASP A 76 0.07 -8.20 -6.46
N LEU A 77 0.24 -8.29 -5.13
CA LEU A 77 -0.83 -8.00 -4.18
C LEU A 77 -1.30 -6.55 -4.26
N LEU A 78 -0.37 -5.59 -4.37
CA LEU A 78 -0.68 -4.16 -4.49
C LEU A 78 -1.39 -3.85 -5.81
N ILE A 79 -0.86 -4.37 -6.92
CA ILE A 79 -1.42 -4.18 -8.26
C ILE A 79 -2.81 -4.80 -8.35
N ASN A 80 -2.99 -6.02 -7.84
CA ASN A 80 -4.31 -6.67 -7.81
C ASN A 80 -5.31 -5.84 -7.01
N LYS A 81 -4.91 -5.34 -5.84
CA LYS A 81 -5.78 -4.50 -5.01
C LYS A 81 -6.13 -3.18 -5.69
N PHE A 82 -5.14 -2.51 -6.27
CA PHE A 82 -5.34 -1.27 -7.02
C PHE A 82 -6.31 -1.45 -8.19
N ASN A 83 -6.13 -2.53 -8.97
CA ASN A 83 -7.00 -2.85 -10.10
C ASN A 83 -8.44 -3.12 -9.65
N ASN A 84 -8.63 -3.88 -8.57
CA ASN A 84 -9.96 -4.15 -8.00
C ASN A 84 -10.64 -2.85 -7.54
N GLN A 85 -9.92 -1.96 -6.85
CA GLN A 85 -10.45 -0.65 -6.43
C GLN A 85 -10.88 0.21 -7.62
N ASN A 86 -10.11 0.18 -8.72
CA ASN A 86 -10.45 0.92 -9.94
C ASN A 86 -11.64 0.31 -10.69
N GLN A 87 -11.81 -1.01 -10.69
CA GLN A 87 -12.98 -1.67 -11.26
C GLN A 87 -14.24 -1.31 -10.48
N GLU A 88 -14.21 -1.38 -9.15
CA GLU A 88 -15.35 -0.99 -8.29
C GLU A 88 -15.76 0.47 -8.47
N LYS A 89 -14.79 1.38 -8.62
CA LYS A 89 -15.07 2.81 -8.89
C LYS A 89 -15.81 2.98 -10.22
N LYS A 90 -15.35 2.30 -11.28
CA LYS A 90 -16.00 2.34 -12.61
C LYS A 90 -17.41 1.76 -12.59
N GLU A 91 -17.64 0.66 -11.88
CA GLU A 91 -18.97 0.05 -11.76
C GLU A 91 -19.96 0.96 -11.02
N LYS A 92 -19.51 1.65 -9.95
CA LYS A 92 -20.33 2.61 -9.21
C LYS A 92 -20.73 3.81 -10.07
N GLU A 93 -19.80 4.35 -10.85
CA GLU A 93 -20.06 5.46 -11.79
C GLU A 93 -21.05 5.07 -12.90
N GLN A 94 -20.93 3.87 -13.45
CA GLN A 94 -21.87 3.36 -14.44
C GLN A 94 -23.27 3.15 -13.87
N ASN A 95 -23.39 2.61 -12.64
CA ASN A 95 -24.68 2.39 -12.00
C ASN A 95 -25.37 3.70 -11.60
N GLN A 96 -24.61 4.71 -11.16
CA GLN A 96 -25.16 6.05 -10.90
C GLN A 96 -25.66 6.72 -12.18
N SER A 97 -24.96 6.56 -13.30
CA SER A 97 -25.35 7.12 -14.60
C SER A 97 -26.64 6.47 -15.13
N LYS A 98 -26.77 5.14 -14.99
CA LYS A 98 -27.99 4.40 -15.35
C LYS A 98 -29.20 4.81 -14.51
N MET A 99 -29.03 5.03 -13.21
CA MET A 99 -30.12 5.52 -12.33
C MET A 99 -30.57 6.94 -12.66
N LYS A 100 -29.66 7.83 -13.09
CA LYS A 100 -30.04 9.19 -13.53
C LYS A 100 -30.89 9.16 -14.80
N GLN A 101 -30.51 8.34 -15.79
CA GLN A 101 -31.28 8.17 -17.03
C GLN A 101 -32.66 7.54 -16.79
N GLN A 102 -32.79 6.58 -15.86
CA GLN A 102 -34.10 6.02 -15.49
C GLN A 102 -35.02 7.05 -14.81
N LYS A 103 -34.47 7.92 -13.96
CA LYS A 103 -35.25 9.01 -13.35
C LYS A 103 -35.71 10.02 -14.40
N GLU A 104 -34.86 10.39 -15.34
CA GLU A 104 -35.24 11.30 -16.44
C GLU A 104 -36.33 10.71 -17.35
N ASN A 105 -36.26 9.41 -17.67
CA ASN A 105 -37.28 8.74 -18.47
C ASN A 105 -38.61 8.48 -17.74
N CYS A 106 -38.63 8.45 -16.39
CA CYS A 106 -39.86 8.31 -15.62
C CYS A 106 -40.62 9.63 -15.40
N PHE A 107 -40.05 10.79 -15.74
CA PHE A 107 -40.71 12.11 -15.60
C PHE A 107 -41.40 12.61 -16.88
N ILE A 108 -41.45 11.80 -17.93
CA ILE A 108 -42.18 12.09 -19.18
C ILE A 108 -43.49 11.27 -19.20
N PHE A 109 -44.43 11.55 -18.29
CA PHE A 109 -45.84 11.14 -18.41
C PHE A 109 -46.73 12.11 -17.63
#